data_AF-A0A2D5UEY9-F1
#
_entry.id   AF-A0A2D5UEY9-F1
#
_cell.length_a   1.000
_cell.length_b   1.000
_cell.length_c   1.000
_cell.angle_alpha   90.00
_cell.angle_beta   90.00
_cell.angle_gamma   90.00
#
_symmetry.space_group_name_H-M   'P 1'
#
loop_
_entity.id
_entity.type
_entity.pdbx_description
1 polymer ?
#
loop_
_entity_poly.entity_id
_entity_poly.type
_entity_poly.pdbx_seq_one_letter_code
_entity_poly.pdbx_strand_id
1 'polypeptide(L)'
;MKTGAAAAQAAVAPAPFLGRMFNAENLTKVGSLILLTVLAIVPITVYLQSSFRVHVEGSQLGLTLANYVQTFTEPKILRAIWNTLVIAVGTAFFSSIVGVALAWFHARTDMPWRGALEPLTLIPFFLSSFLGAIAWWALAAPRIGILNRWMIDLFGVSTPPFNIYSMTGIIMVMALFYVPYMYLFTIGSLNRMDPALEESARVCGTGVLRTALRVTIPLSTPAILSGAIIIFVVSAGVFGVPTLLGPIARIDTLSTVIYVKMEEYPLDLGGAAAAGSVLMLIAVIGLYVQRKIVAPRSYVTVTGKGFRPNRVMLGNWKYAALALNLAYIIMAVVLPLGALFLASINRAWLGGFRWSQLSFYNWDFILFSYDYAMDAMKNSLMLGFVGGFMTVVLCTFLSMVILRGRNKKLSSVVDYVATLPIGVPGLVMGMAFLITWIKTPLYSFPLFLLMLAYMTRYLPYGLRTITAILQSLGAELEESSRVCGESFIGTIRKVTVPLLRPGIFAAYLMLFIMFIRELPVSALLATEDSTPMAVALYVISENEALGVVSAFALVQAFILLVGTILFRRLGNIEKLSV
;
A
#
# COMPACT_ATOMS: atom_id res chain seq x y z
N MET A 1 67.04 19.94 -39.62
CA MET A 1 66.77 20.33 -38.23
C MET A 1 65.39 20.98 -38.17
N LYS A 2 64.41 20.28 -37.58
CA LYS A 2 63.03 20.75 -37.37
C LYS A 2 62.96 21.30 -35.94
N THR A 3 62.50 22.52 -35.77
CA THR A 3 62.20 23.11 -34.45
C THR A 3 60.78 23.68 -34.49
N GLY A 4 60.02 23.46 -33.41
CA GLY A 4 58.82 24.25 -33.10
C GLY A 4 57.51 23.47 -32.96
N ALA A 5 57.43 22.51 -32.03
CA ALA A 5 56.16 22.03 -31.50
C ALA A 5 56.26 21.96 -29.97
N ALA A 6 55.48 22.77 -29.27
CA ALA A 6 54.91 22.50 -27.94
C ALA A 6 54.08 23.72 -27.48
N ALA A 7 52.81 23.73 -27.86
CA ALA A 7 51.82 24.59 -27.25
C ALA A 7 51.54 24.11 -25.82
N ALA A 8 51.47 25.06 -24.89
CA ALA A 8 51.26 24.85 -23.47
C ALA A 8 49.94 24.14 -23.16
N GLN A 9 50.02 22.93 -22.60
CA GLN A 9 48.96 22.36 -21.77
C GLN A 9 49.08 22.95 -20.37
N ALA A 10 48.27 23.97 -20.09
CA ALA A 10 48.08 24.46 -18.72
C ALA A 10 47.32 23.38 -17.93
N ALA A 11 48.02 22.70 -17.02
CA ALA A 11 47.43 21.78 -16.07
C ALA A 11 46.53 22.57 -15.09
N VAL A 12 45.22 22.40 -15.22
CA VAL A 12 44.25 22.88 -14.24
C VAL A 12 44.45 22.10 -12.95
N ALA A 13 44.95 22.77 -11.91
CA ALA A 13 45.12 22.16 -10.58
C ALA A 13 43.77 21.63 -10.05
N PRO A 14 43.71 20.43 -9.45
CA PRO A 14 42.49 19.92 -8.86
C PRO A 14 42.09 20.80 -7.67
N ALA A 15 40.90 21.39 -7.72
CA ALA A 15 40.33 22.16 -6.62
C ALA A 15 40.36 21.34 -5.30
N PRO A 16 40.63 21.98 -4.13
CA PRO A 16 40.75 21.30 -2.85
C PRO A 16 39.50 20.49 -2.52
N PHE A 17 39.70 19.30 -1.93
CA PHE A 17 38.64 18.33 -1.60
C PHE A 17 37.44 18.93 -0.84
N LEU A 18 37.70 19.93 0.02
CA LEU A 18 36.68 20.69 0.75
C LEU A 18 35.82 21.60 -0.15
N GLY A 19 36.40 22.23 -1.18
CA GLY A 19 35.66 23.06 -2.14
C GLY A 19 34.67 22.27 -3.01
N ARG A 20 34.95 20.98 -3.25
CA ARG A 20 33.98 20.07 -3.90
C ARG A 20 32.81 19.70 -3.00
N MET A 21 32.98 19.70 -1.67
CA MET A 21 31.92 19.40 -0.71
C MET A 21 30.88 20.52 -0.60
N PHE A 22 31.28 21.78 -0.81
CA PHE A 22 30.41 22.96 -0.76
C PHE A 22 29.84 23.39 -2.13
N ASN A 23 29.70 22.46 -3.07
CA ASN A 23 28.87 22.70 -4.25
C ASN A 23 27.39 22.72 -3.84
N ALA A 24 26.60 23.65 -4.41
CA ALA A 24 25.16 23.78 -4.15
C ALA A 24 24.41 22.42 -4.28
N GLU A 25 24.85 21.57 -5.21
CA GLU A 25 24.33 20.21 -5.37
C GLU A 25 24.57 19.32 -4.14
N ASN A 26 25.79 19.32 -3.58
CA ASN A 26 26.09 18.53 -2.39
C ASN A 26 25.35 19.06 -1.16
N LEU A 27 25.18 20.39 -1.04
CA LEU A 27 24.35 21.02 -0.01
C LEU A 27 22.88 20.56 -0.10
N THR A 28 22.28 20.52 -1.30
CA THR A 28 20.90 20.00 -1.46
C THR A 28 20.77 18.54 -1.07
N LYS A 29 21.78 17.72 -1.38
CA LYS A 29 21.80 16.30 -1.00
C LYS A 29 21.96 16.10 0.49
N VAL A 30 22.85 16.85 1.14
CA VAL A 30 23.02 16.82 2.59
C VAL A 30 21.74 17.30 3.27
N GLY A 31 21.11 18.39 2.79
CA GLY A 31 19.81 18.84 3.29
C GLY A 31 18.72 17.78 3.14
N SER A 32 18.67 17.08 1.99
CA SER A 32 17.75 15.96 1.77
C SER A 32 18.00 14.82 2.75
N LEU A 33 19.26 14.47 3.02
CA LEU A 33 19.62 13.45 4.00
C LEU A 33 19.25 13.85 5.41
N ILE A 34 19.47 15.10 5.81
CA ILE A 34 19.06 15.60 7.13
C ILE A 34 17.54 15.48 7.29
N LEU A 35 16.78 15.95 6.30
CA LEU A 35 15.32 15.84 6.29
C LEU A 35 14.87 14.37 6.41
N LEU A 36 15.39 13.48 5.58
CA LEU A 36 15.05 12.05 5.61
C LEU A 36 15.49 11.37 6.91
N THR A 37 16.61 11.80 7.49
CA THR A 37 17.09 11.29 8.79
C THR A 37 16.12 11.66 9.89
N VAL A 38 15.69 12.93 9.95
CA VAL A 38 14.69 13.41 10.93
C VAL A 38 13.34 12.71 10.74
N LEU A 39 12.91 12.51 9.49
CA LEU A 39 11.61 11.94 9.18
C LEU A 39 11.52 10.43 9.35
N ALA A 40 12.59 9.68 9.04
CA ALA A 40 12.58 8.22 9.04
C ALA A 40 13.52 7.61 10.08
N ILE A 41 14.82 7.96 10.04
CA ILE A 41 15.84 7.30 10.86
C ILE A 41 15.65 7.61 12.35
N VAL A 42 15.39 8.87 12.70
CA VAL A 42 15.21 9.29 14.10
C VAL A 42 14.03 8.56 14.75
N PRO A 43 12.81 8.54 14.17
CA PRO A 43 11.70 7.78 14.74
C PRO A 43 12.00 6.30 14.90
N ILE A 44 12.59 5.66 13.88
CA ILE A 44 12.93 4.23 13.94
C ILE A 44 13.98 3.96 15.03
N THR A 45 14.96 4.86 15.19
CA THR A 45 16.02 4.70 16.20
C THR A 45 15.47 4.86 17.61
N VAL A 46 14.66 5.89 17.86
CA VAL A 46 14.03 6.11 19.18
C VAL A 46 13.09 4.95 19.51
N TYR A 47 12.32 4.48 18.53
CA TYR A 47 11.50 3.29 18.66
C TYR A 47 12.31 2.06 19.06
N LEU A 48 13.41 1.76 18.36
CA LEU A 48 14.27 0.62 18.68
C LEU A 48 14.95 0.79 20.05
N GLN A 49 15.30 2.00 20.46
CA GLN A 49 15.82 2.23 21.81
C GLN A 49 14.75 1.97 22.88
N SER A 50 13.49 2.29 22.59
CA SER A 50 12.38 2.06 23.53
C SER A 50 12.10 0.58 23.78
N SER A 51 12.35 -0.31 22.79
CA SER A 51 12.16 -1.76 22.98
C SER A 51 13.11 -2.37 24.00
N PHE A 52 14.26 -1.74 24.26
CA PHE A 52 15.22 -2.16 25.28
C PHE A 52 15.01 -1.47 26.64
N ARG A 53 14.02 -0.59 26.78
CA ARG A 53 13.76 0.12 28.04
C ARG A 53 12.54 -0.48 28.73
N VAL A 54 12.66 -0.72 30.03
CA VAL A 54 11.55 -1.17 30.89
C VAL A 54 11.23 -0.04 31.87
N HIS A 55 9.93 0.23 32.03
CA HIS A 55 9.45 1.18 33.02
C HIS A 55 8.94 0.38 34.22
N VAL A 56 9.64 0.44 35.34
CA VAL A 56 9.19 -0.13 36.62
C VAL A 56 9.12 1.01 37.64
N GLU A 57 7.93 1.23 38.20
CA GLU A 57 7.69 2.11 39.37
C GLU A 57 8.40 3.48 39.27
N GLY A 58 8.22 4.19 38.16
CA GLY A 58 8.76 5.55 37.99
C GLY A 58 10.27 5.65 37.78
N SER A 59 11.01 4.53 37.79
CA SER A 59 12.44 4.47 37.46
C SER A 59 12.63 3.91 36.04
N GLN A 60 13.45 4.60 35.23
CA GLN A 60 13.92 4.04 33.96
C GLN A 60 15.03 3.05 34.28
N LEU A 61 14.75 1.76 34.16
CA LEU A 61 15.83 0.77 34.12
C LEU A 61 16.67 1.01 32.85
N GLY A 62 17.97 0.75 32.98
CA GLY A 62 18.91 0.79 31.84
C GLY A 62 18.51 -0.17 30.72
N LEU A 63 19.28 -0.17 29.63
CA LEU A 63 19.03 -1.04 28.49
C LEU A 63 19.00 -2.51 28.93
N THR A 64 17.90 -3.21 28.66
CA THR A 64 17.64 -4.60 29.04
C THR A 64 16.93 -5.36 27.92
N LEU A 65 17.06 -6.69 27.94
CA LEU A 65 16.38 -7.61 27.02
C LEU A 65 15.05 -8.13 27.57
N ALA A 66 14.61 -7.68 28.75
CA ALA A 66 13.42 -8.20 29.43
C ALA A 66 12.15 -8.16 28.56
N ASN A 67 11.91 -7.08 27.81
CA ASN A 67 10.75 -6.99 26.91
C ASN A 67 10.79 -8.04 25.79
N TYR A 68 11.98 -8.37 25.27
CA TYR A 68 12.15 -9.43 24.28
C TYR A 68 11.97 -10.80 24.91
N VAL A 69 12.49 -11.02 26.12
CA VAL A 69 12.25 -12.26 26.88
C VAL A 69 10.75 -12.46 27.07
N GLN A 70 10.00 -11.44 27.50
CA GLN A 70 8.54 -11.52 27.61
C GLN A 70 7.89 -11.81 26.25
N THR A 71 8.30 -11.11 25.18
CA THR A 71 7.77 -11.30 23.82
C THR A 71 7.91 -12.76 23.34
N PHE A 72 9.02 -13.43 23.69
CA PHE A 72 9.30 -14.81 23.29
C PHE A 72 8.91 -15.88 24.33
N THR A 73 8.41 -15.50 25.50
CA THR A 73 7.95 -16.44 26.54
C THR A 73 6.44 -16.37 26.78
N GLU A 74 5.80 -15.23 26.49
CA GLU A 74 4.37 -15.04 26.72
C GLU A 74 3.54 -15.80 25.66
N PRO A 75 2.71 -16.80 26.05
CA PRO A 75 1.98 -17.64 25.10
C PRO A 75 1.03 -16.86 24.18
N LYS A 76 0.46 -15.75 24.67
CA LYS A 76 -0.41 -14.87 23.89
C LYS A 76 0.36 -14.24 22.72
N ILE A 77 1.57 -13.72 22.97
CA ILE A 77 2.41 -13.09 21.96
C ILE A 77 2.94 -14.12 20.95
N LEU A 78 3.36 -15.31 21.42
CA LEU A 78 3.78 -16.40 20.53
C LEU A 78 2.66 -16.84 19.58
N ARG A 79 1.43 -16.98 20.08
CA ARG A 79 0.25 -17.23 19.23
C ARG A 79 0.00 -16.09 18.26
N ALA A 80 0.19 -14.84 18.68
CA ALA A 80 0.05 -13.68 17.82
C ALA A 80 1.08 -13.65 16.68
N ILE A 81 2.34 -14.03 16.95
CA ILE A 81 3.39 -14.21 15.93
C ILE A 81 2.94 -15.28 14.92
N TRP A 82 2.49 -16.44 15.41
CA TRP A 82 2.03 -17.54 14.57
C TRP A 82 0.83 -17.14 13.70
N ASN A 83 -0.20 -16.55 14.30
CA ASN A 83 -1.39 -16.07 13.60
C ASN A 83 -1.03 -15.04 12.51
N THR A 84 -0.10 -14.13 12.83
CA THR A 84 0.39 -13.14 11.85
C THR A 84 1.04 -13.81 10.64
N LEU A 85 1.89 -14.82 10.87
CA LEU A 85 2.53 -15.58 9.79
C LEU A 85 1.51 -16.37 8.97
N VAL A 86 0.57 -17.06 9.62
CA VAL A 86 -0.49 -17.83 8.94
C VAL A 86 -1.36 -16.92 8.07
N ILE A 87 -1.77 -15.76 8.61
CA ILE A 87 -2.57 -14.78 7.87
C ILE A 87 -1.77 -14.22 6.69
N ALA A 88 -0.51 -13.83 6.90
CA ALA A 88 0.31 -13.23 5.86
C ALA A 88 0.62 -14.23 4.72
N VAL A 89 0.99 -15.46 5.06
CA VAL A 89 1.24 -16.54 4.08
C VAL A 89 -0.04 -16.91 3.36
N GLY A 90 -1.15 -17.10 4.08
CA GLY A 90 -2.45 -17.42 3.49
C GLY A 90 -2.93 -16.33 2.53
N THR A 91 -2.85 -15.07 2.95
CA THR A 91 -3.20 -13.91 2.13
C THR A 91 -2.34 -13.86 0.86
N ALA A 92 -1.02 -13.96 1.01
CA ALA A 92 -0.10 -13.97 -0.13
C ALA A 92 -0.40 -15.13 -1.08
N PHE A 93 -0.61 -16.34 -0.58
CA PHE A 93 -0.89 -17.52 -1.39
C PHE A 93 -2.20 -17.40 -2.19
N PHE A 94 -3.33 -17.12 -1.53
CA PHE A 94 -4.62 -17.07 -2.21
C PHE A 94 -4.76 -15.86 -3.15
N SER A 95 -4.26 -14.69 -2.75
CA SER A 95 -4.22 -13.53 -3.65
C SER A 95 -3.26 -13.75 -4.83
N SER A 96 -2.19 -14.52 -4.65
CA SER A 96 -1.29 -14.91 -5.74
C SER A 96 -2.01 -15.75 -6.79
N ILE A 97 -2.72 -16.80 -6.36
CA ILE A 97 -3.45 -17.70 -7.26
C ILE A 97 -4.48 -16.92 -8.10
N VAL A 98 -5.34 -16.15 -7.43
CA VAL A 98 -6.41 -15.42 -8.11
C VAL A 98 -5.82 -14.28 -8.95
N GLY A 99 -4.88 -13.50 -8.41
CA GLY A 99 -4.27 -12.38 -9.14
C GLY A 99 -3.48 -12.79 -10.38
N VAL A 100 -2.72 -13.89 -10.32
CA VAL A 100 -2.01 -14.44 -11.50
C VAL A 100 -3.01 -14.95 -12.55
N ALA A 101 -4.06 -15.65 -12.12
CA ALA A 101 -5.10 -16.13 -13.04
C ALA A 101 -5.79 -14.97 -13.78
N LEU A 102 -6.21 -13.94 -13.04
CA LEU A 102 -6.83 -12.75 -13.64
C LEU A 102 -5.85 -12.01 -14.56
N ALA A 103 -4.59 -11.84 -14.15
CA ALA A 103 -3.57 -11.21 -14.99
C ALA A 103 -3.38 -11.98 -16.30
N TRP A 104 -3.37 -13.31 -16.26
CA TRP A 104 -3.28 -14.15 -17.45
C TRP A 104 -4.51 -14.02 -18.35
N PHE A 105 -5.72 -13.99 -17.79
CA PHE A 105 -6.96 -13.77 -18.56
C PHE A 105 -6.96 -12.42 -19.29
N HIS A 106 -6.47 -11.36 -18.65
CA HIS A 106 -6.43 -10.04 -19.25
C HIS A 106 -5.31 -9.87 -20.29
N ALA A 107 -4.10 -10.35 -19.99
CA ALA A 107 -2.94 -10.16 -20.88
C ALA A 107 -2.91 -11.11 -22.07
N ARG A 108 -3.21 -12.41 -21.87
CA ARG A 108 -2.82 -13.47 -22.82
C ARG A 108 -3.99 -14.16 -23.51
N THR A 109 -5.24 -14.01 -23.06
CA THR A 109 -6.37 -14.77 -23.61
C THR A 109 -7.37 -13.90 -24.39
N ASP A 110 -8.30 -14.57 -25.08
CA ASP A 110 -9.43 -13.99 -25.79
C ASP A 110 -10.69 -13.82 -24.91
N MET A 111 -10.54 -13.70 -23.59
CA MET A 111 -11.65 -13.50 -22.66
C MET A 111 -12.53 -12.30 -23.09
N PRO A 112 -13.87 -12.49 -23.21
CA PRO A 112 -14.79 -11.39 -23.52
C PRO A 112 -14.71 -10.25 -22.51
N TRP A 113 -14.94 -9.01 -22.97
CA TRP A 113 -14.97 -7.79 -22.15
C TRP A 113 -13.73 -7.52 -21.29
N ARG A 114 -12.60 -8.18 -21.54
CA ARG A 114 -11.35 -8.01 -20.76
C ARG A 114 -10.93 -6.55 -20.55
N GLY A 115 -11.11 -5.67 -21.54
CA GLY A 115 -10.76 -4.25 -21.40
C GLY A 115 -11.72 -3.47 -20.48
N ALA A 116 -13.01 -3.84 -20.45
CA ALA A 116 -13.99 -3.24 -19.55
C ALA A 116 -13.90 -3.81 -18.12
N LEU A 117 -13.52 -5.09 -17.98
CA LEU A 117 -13.41 -5.77 -16.69
C LEU A 117 -12.08 -5.50 -15.97
N GLU A 118 -11.03 -5.11 -16.68
CA GLU A 118 -9.71 -4.84 -16.09
C GLU A 118 -9.74 -3.71 -15.05
N PRO A 119 -10.33 -2.53 -15.32
CA PRO A 119 -10.49 -1.50 -14.29
C PRO A 119 -11.33 -1.97 -13.09
N LEU A 120 -12.36 -2.79 -13.32
CA LEU A 120 -13.20 -3.33 -12.24
C LEU A 120 -12.44 -4.28 -11.34
N THR A 121 -11.53 -5.07 -11.90
CA THR A 121 -10.65 -5.99 -11.17
C THR A 121 -9.74 -5.25 -10.19
N LEU A 122 -9.42 -3.98 -10.50
CA LEU A 122 -8.60 -3.11 -9.66
C LEU A 122 -9.40 -2.35 -8.59
N ILE A 123 -10.75 -2.34 -8.61
CA ILE A 123 -11.57 -1.61 -7.62
C ILE A 123 -11.21 -1.96 -6.17
N PRO A 124 -10.98 -3.23 -5.77
CA PRO A 124 -10.60 -3.55 -4.39
C PRO A 124 -9.29 -2.92 -3.95
N PHE A 125 -8.41 -2.53 -4.87
CA PHE A 125 -7.22 -1.73 -4.54
C PHE A 125 -7.61 -0.34 -4.06
N PHE A 126 -8.70 0.25 -4.56
CA PHE A 126 -9.21 1.57 -4.17
C PHE A 126 -10.10 1.50 -2.91
N LEU A 127 -10.62 0.34 -2.57
CA LEU A 127 -11.25 0.09 -1.27
C LEU A 127 -10.18 -0.30 -0.23
N SER A 128 -10.42 -0.04 1.06
CA SER A 128 -9.55 -0.55 2.11
C SER A 128 -9.96 -1.98 2.48
N SER A 129 -9.00 -2.82 2.88
CA SER A 129 -9.31 -4.16 3.39
C SER A 129 -10.16 -4.11 4.67
N PHE A 130 -10.03 -3.02 5.45
CA PHE A 130 -10.87 -2.77 6.62
C PHE A 130 -12.34 -2.52 6.25
N LEU A 131 -12.61 -1.69 5.24
CA LEU A 131 -13.95 -1.54 4.67
C LEU A 131 -14.49 -2.89 4.17
N GLY A 132 -13.62 -3.68 3.53
CA GLY A 132 -13.91 -5.06 3.17
C GLY A 132 -14.34 -5.93 4.35
N ALA A 133 -13.65 -5.83 5.48
CA ALA A 133 -13.98 -6.57 6.69
C ALA A 133 -15.34 -6.18 7.26
N ILE A 134 -15.70 -4.89 7.27
CA ILE A 134 -17.04 -4.41 7.68
C ILE A 134 -18.12 -4.96 6.72
N ALA A 135 -17.84 -4.95 5.43
CA ALA A 135 -18.78 -5.46 4.44
C ALA A 135 -19.00 -6.97 4.57
N TRP A 136 -17.92 -7.73 4.78
CA TRP A 136 -17.99 -9.17 5.03
C TRP A 136 -18.55 -9.52 6.40
N TRP A 137 -18.43 -8.63 7.39
CA TRP A 137 -19.17 -8.69 8.65
C TRP A 137 -20.69 -8.59 8.39
N ALA A 138 -21.14 -7.65 7.57
CA ALA A 138 -22.54 -7.53 7.16
C ALA A 138 -23.04 -8.73 6.32
N LEU A 139 -22.17 -9.39 5.55
CA LEU A 139 -22.52 -10.52 4.68
C LEU A 139 -22.53 -11.87 5.40
N ALA A 140 -21.50 -12.17 6.17
CA ALA A 140 -21.14 -13.53 6.59
C ALA A 140 -20.97 -13.69 8.12
N ALA A 141 -21.38 -12.70 8.92
CA ALA A 141 -21.54 -12.91 10.36
C ALA A 141 -22.60 -13.99 10.63
N PRO A 142 -22.35 -14.96 11.53
CA PRO A 142 -23.30 -16.04 11.82
C PRO A 142 -24.72 -15.57 12.19
N ARG A 143 -24.83 -14.46 12.92
CA ARG A 143 -26.13 -13.97 13.44
C ARG A 143 -26.80 -12.92 12.55
N ILE A 144 -26.01 -12.04 11.95
CA ILE A 144 -26.51 -10.85 11.24
C ILE A 144 -26.12 -10.78 9.76
N GLY A 145 -25.48 -11.83 9.24
CA GLY A 145 -25.00 -11.91 7.87
C GLY A 145 -26.13 -12.14 6.87
N ILE A 146 -26.23 -11.29 5.83
CA ILE A 146 -27.22 -11.41 4.75
C ILE A 146 -27.19 -12.81 4.11
N LEU A 147 -25.98 -13.33 3.85
CA LEU A 147 -25.81 -14.62 3.18
C LEU A 147 -26.34 -15.77 4.04
N ASN A 148 -26.07 -15.73 5.35
CA ASN A 148 -26.58 -16.73 6.27
C ASN A 148 -28.10 -16.68 6.35
N ARG A 149 -28.70 -15.49 6.38
CA ARG A 149 -30.16 -15.35 6.41
C ARG A 149 -30.84 -15.85 5.16
N TRP A 150 -30.34 -15.48 4.00
CA TRP A 150 -30.85 -15.99 2.74
C TRP A 150 -30.74 -17.52 2.67
N MET A 151 -29.65 -18.11 3.18
CA MET A 151 -29.51 -19.56 3.25
C MET A 151 -30.55 -20.21 4.17
N ILE A 152 -30.80 -19.62 5.34
CA ILE A 152 -31.81 -20.11 6.29
C ILE A 152 -33.22 -19.96 5.71
N ASP A 153 -33.55 -18.79 5.15
CA ASP A 153 -34.88 -18.45 4.65
C ASP A 153 -35.24 -19.23 3.37
N LEU A 154 -34.28 -19.44 2.46
CA LEU A 154 -34.52 -20.12 1.17
C LEU A 154 -34.37 -21.64 1.25
N PHE A 155 -33.41 -22.14 2.03
CA PHE A 155 -33.06 -23.57 2.06
C PHE A 155 -33.39 -24.25 3.39
N GLY A 156 -33.92 -23.53 4.38
CA GLY A 156 -34.32 -24.09 5.67
C GLY A 156 -33.16 -24.63 6.52
N VAL A 157 -31.93 -24.15 6.29
CA VAL A 157 -30.75 -24.61 7.03
C VAL A 157 -30.86 -24.18 8.49
N SER A 158 -30.65 -25.10 9.43
CA SER A 158 -30.79 -24.83 10.88
C SER A 158 -29.58 -24.10 11.49
N THR A 159 -28.41 -24.15 10.85
CA THR A 159 -27.18 -23.52 11.30
C THR A 159 -26.63 -22.56 10.25
N PRO A 160 -26.06 -21.41 10.65
CA PRO A 160 -25.47 -20.47 9.69
C PRO A 160 -24.22 -21.10 9.04
N PRO A 161 -24.22 -21.33 7.70
CA PRO A 161 -23.13 -22.04 7.02
C PRO A 161 -21.85 -21.20 6.91
N PHE A 162 -21.94 -19.87 6.99
CA PHE A 162 -20.80 -18.98 6.87
C PHE A 162 -20.44 -18.34 8.21
N ASN A 163 -19.15 -18.35 8.55
CA ASN A 163 -18.62 -17.67 9.73
C ASN A 163 -17.37 -16.86 9.39
N ILE A 164 -17.53 -15.54 9.32
CA ILE A 164 -16.44 -14.61 9.04
C ILE A 164 -15.45 -14.46 10.20
N TYR A 165 -15.86 -14.79 11.44
CA TYR A 165 -15.02 -14.74 12.64
C TYR A 165 -14.15 -15.99 12.73
N SER A 166 -13.22 -16.13 11.80
CA SER A 166 -12.34 -17.29 11.68
C SER A 166 -11.04 -16.91 10.99
N MET A 167 -10.00 -17.74 11.17
CA MET A 167 -8.71 -17.56 10.50
C MET A 167 -8.87 -17.55 8.98
N THR A 168 -9.72 -18.44 8.45
CA THR A 168 -10.05 -18.51 7.02
C THR A 168 -10.85 -17.30 6.57
N GLY A 169 -11.77 -16.77 7.40
CA GLY A 169 -12.49 -15.53 7.12
C GLY A 169 -11.56 -14.32 6.99
N ILE A 170 -10.61 -14.15 7.93
CA ILE A 170 -9.60 -13.08 7.87
C ILE A 170 -8.74 -13.22 6.61
N ILE A 171 -8.22 -14.42 6.33
CA ILE A 171 -7.41 -14.69 5.13
C ILE A 171 -8.21 -14.43 3.85
N MET A 172 -9.49 -14.82 3.80
CA MET A 172 -10.34 -14.62 2.62
C MET A 172 -10.56 -13.13 2.35
N VAL A 173 -10.96 -12.36 3.36
CA VAL A 173 -11.15 -10.90 3.23
C VAL A 173 -9.85 -10.25 2.80
N MET A 174 -8.73 -10.58 3.45
CA MET A 174 -7.46 -10.00 3.05
C MET A 174 -7.10 -10.42 1.62
N ALA A 175 -7.17 -11.71 1.26
CA ALA A 175 -6.84 -12.17 -0.08
C ALA A 175 -7.62 -11.42 -1.17
N LEU A 176 -8.94 -11.25 -1.02
CA LEU A 176 -9.79 -10.53 -1.99
C LEU A 176 -9.30 -9.11 -2.27
N PHE A 177 -8.86 -8.38 -1.24
CA PHE A 177 -8.41 -6.99 -1.37
C PHE A 177 -6.92 -6.87 -1.76
N TYR A 178 -6.15 -7.95 -1.64
CA TYR A 178 -4.75 -8.01 -2.07
C TYR A 178 -4.56 -8.63 -3.48
N VAL A 179 -5.58 -9.24 -4.08
CA VAL A 179 -5.57 -9.71 -5.49
C VAL A 179 -5.10 -8.63 -6.49
N PRO A 180 -5.56 -7.37 -6.41
CA PRO A 180 -5.11 -6.32 -7.34
C PRO A 180 -3.61 -6.05 -7.27
N TYR A 181 -2.99 -6.22 -6.09
CA TYR A 181 -1.54 -6.06 -5.95
C TYR A 181 -0.83 -7.11 -6.79
N MET A 182 -1.19 -8.40 -6.63
CA MET A 182 -0.60 -9.47 -7.44
C MET A 182 -0.86 -9.26 -8.92
N TYR A 183 -2.09 -8.87 -9.27
CA TYR A 183 -2.46 -8.57 -10.65
C TYR A 183 -1.49 -7.54 -11.26
N LEU A 184 -1.25 -6.41 -10.58
CA LEU A 184 -0.35 -5.35 -11.07
C LEU A 184 1.11 -5.81 -11.19
N PHE A 185 1.60 -6.62 -10.26
CA PHE A 185 2.94 -7.20 -10.37
C PHE A 185 3.08 -8.15 -11.57
N THR A 186 2.02 -8.90 -11.89
CA THR A 186 2.07 -9.95 -12.91
C THR A 186 1.74 -9.44 -14.31
N ILE A 187 0.75 -8.56 -14.46
CA ILE A 187 0.22 -8.09 -15.75
C ILE A 187 1.30 -7.43 -16.62
N GLY A 188 2.16 -6.61 -16.01
CA GLY A 188 3.26 -5.95 -16.72
C GLY A 188 4.29 -6.93 -17.27
N SER A 189 4.56 -8.02 -16.54
CA SER A 189 5.46 -9.09 -16.99
C SER A 189 4.85 -9.85 -18.17
N LEU A 190 3.57 -10.22 -18.07
CA LEU A 190 2.87 -10.98 -19.11
C LEU A 190 2.71 -10.20 -20.43
N ASN A 191 2.46 -8.89 -20.34
CA ASN A 191 2.34 -8.01 -21.51
C ASN A 191 3.66 -7.80 -22.26
N ARG A 192 4.81 -7.94 -21.57
CA ARG A 192 6.15 -7.77 -22.17
C ARG A 192 6.79 -9.07 -22.66
N MET A 193 6.16 -10.22 -22.42
CA MET A 193 6.70 -11.53 -22.77
C MET A 193 6.52 -11.86 -24.26
N ASP A 194 7.59 -12.34 -24.91
CA ASP A 194 7.60 -12.77 -26.31
C ASP A 194 6.59 -13.92 -26.55
N PRO A 195 5.58 -13.72 -27.42
CA PRO A 195 4.63 -14.77 -27.79
C PRO A 195 5.24 -15.99 -28.49
N ALA A 196 6.41 -15.85 -29.11
CA ALA A 196 7.06 -16.93 -29.87
C ALA A 196 7.37 -18.15 -28.99
N LEU A 197 7.66 -17.95 -27.71
CA LEU A 197 7.90 -19.04 -26.76
C LEU A 197 6.62 -19.86 -26.51
N GLU A 198 5.46 -19.20 -26.44
CA GLU A 198 4.18 -19.89 -26.29
C GLU A 198 3.74 -20.57 -27.59
N GLU A 199 4.01 -19.95 -28.74
CA GLU A 199 3.73 -20.54 -30.06
C GLU A 199 4.60 -21.77 -30.31
N SER A 200 5.90 -21.70 -30.02
CA SER A 200 6.83 -22.83 -30.14
C SER A 200 6.39 -24.00 -29.27
N ALA A 201 5.97 -23.74 -28.03
CA ALA A 201 5.44 -24.77 -27.15
C ALA A 201 4.17 -25.42 -27.71
N ARG A 202 3.28 -24.65 -28.35
CA ARG A 202 2.08 -25.18 -29.00
C ARG A 202 2.41 -26.01 -30.24
N VAL A 203 3.40 -25.60 -31.04
CA VAL A 203 3.92 -26.39 -32.18
C VAL A 203 4.49 -27.73 -31.70
N CYS A 204 5.13 -27.77 -30.54
CA CYS A 204 5.57 -29.00 -29.88
C CYS A 204 4.42 -29.84 -29.26
N GLY A 205 3.15 -29.54 -29.55
CA GLY A 205 1.99 -30.32 -29.12
C GLY A 205 1.49 -30.02 -27.70
N THR A 206 1.95 -28.94 -27.06
CA THR A 206 1.39 -28.54 -25.75
C THR A 206 0.07 -27.77 -25.90
N GLY A 207 -0.95 -28.17 -25.15
CA GLY A 207 -2.23 -27.44 -25.08
C GLY A 207 -2.13 -26.17 -24.23
N VAL A 208 -3.11 -25.26 -24.38
CA VAL A 208 -3.12 -23.91 -23.77
C VAL A 208 -2.76 -23.88 -22.29
N LEU A 209 -3.41 -24.73 -21.47
CA LEU A 209 -3.15 -24.76 -20.02
C LEU A 209 -1.74 -25.27 -19.71
N ARG A 210 -1.24 -26.27 -20.46
CA ARG A 210 0.13 -26.77 -20.29
C ARG A 210 1.15 -25.72 -20.72
N THR A 211 0.90 -24.98 -21.80
CA THR A 211 1.73 -23.84 -22.21
C THR A 211 1.75 -22.76 -21.12
N ALA A 212 0.59 -22.43 -20.55
CA ALA A 212 0.50 -21.45 -19.47
C ALA A 212 1.29 -21.87 -18.23
N LEU A 213 1.11 -23.11 -17.77
CA LEU A 213 1.77 -23.65 -16.56
C LEU A 213 3.26 -23.94 -16.74
N ARG A 214 3.73 -24.33 -17.94
CA ARG A 214 5.12 -24.73 -18.19
C ARG A 214 5.99 -23.66 -18.86
N VAL A 215 5.39 -22.65 -19.48
CA VAL A 215 6.11 -21.59 -20.19
C VAL A 215 5.75 -20.22 -19.62
N THR A 216 4.48 -19.81 -19.73
CA THR A 216 4.06 -18.44 -19.39
C THR A 216 4.26 -18.08 -17.91
N ILE A 217 3.79 -18.92 -17.00
CA ILE A 217 3.90 -18.70 -15.56
C ILE A 217 5.37 -18.82 -15.10
N PRO A 218 6.14 -19.86 -15.47
CA PRO A 218 7.56 -19.95 -15.16
C PRO A 218 8.36 -18.72 -15.57
N LEU A 219 8.14 -18.20 -16.78
CA LEU A 219 8.79 -16.96 -17.25
C LEU A 219 8.40 -15.73 -16.44
N SER A 220 7.19 -15.70 -15.88
CA SER A 220 6.69 -14.62 -15.03
C SER A 220 6.99 -14.83 -13.54
N THR A 221 7.62 -15.95 -13.15
CA THR A 221 7.91 -16.31 -11.75
C THR A 221 8.63 -15.20 -10.97
N PRO A 222 9.63 -14.48 -11.50
CA PRO A 222 10.29 -13.41 -10.73
C PRO A 222 9.32 -12.29 -10.35
N ALA A 223 8.38 -11.94 -11.23
CA ALA A 223 7.36 -10.94 -10.96
C ALA A 223 6.31 -11.46 -9.96
N ILE A 224 5.88 -12.72 -10.11
CA ILE A 224 4.94 -13.37 -9.20
C ILE A 224 5.52 -13.51 -7.80
N LEU A 225 6.75 -14.01 -7.66
CA LEU A 225 7.44 -14.12 -6.37
C LEU A 225 7.67 -12.75 -5.72
N SER A 226 8.02 -11.74 -6.52
CA SER A 226 8.15 -10.37 -6.01
C SER A 226 6.83 -9.87 -5.45
N GLY A 227 5.72 -10.03 -6.20
CA GLY A 227 4.39 -9.66 -5.73
C GLY A 227 3.97 -10.42 -4.48
N ALA A 228 4.23 -11.73 -4.43
CA ALA A 228 3.85 -12.58 -3.31
C ALA A 228 4.57 -12.19 -2.02
N ILE A 229 5.88 -11.90 -2.10
CA ILE A 229 6.66 -11.45 -0.94
C ILE A 229 6.22 -10.06 -0.48
N ILE A 230 5.93 -9.15 -1.41
CA ILE A 230 5.41 -7.82 -1.06
C ILE A 230 4.04 -7.93 -0.38
N ILE A 231 3.14 -8.77 -0.89
CA ILE A 231 1.84 -9.03 -0.24
C ILE A 231 2.05 -9.64 1.14
N PHE A 232 2.94 -10.62 1.31
CA PHE A 232 3.29 -11.19 2.61
C PHE A 232 3.74 -10.12 3.60
N VAL A 233 4.70 -9.27 3.21
CA VAL A 233 5.24 -8.20 4.07
C VAL A 233 4.16 -7.19 4.45
N VAL A 234 3.36 -6.74 3.48
CA VAL A 234 2.32 -5.74 3.73
C VAL A 234 1.17 -6.32 4.55
N SER A 235 0.73 -7.54 4.27
CA SER A 235 -0.38 -8.22 4.97
C SER A 235 -0.03 -8.59 6.41
N ALA A 236 1.23 -8.93 6.71
CA ALA A 236 1.69 -9.18 8.07
C ALA A 236 1.47 -7.96 8.99
N GLY A 237 1.60 -6.75 8.45
CA GLY A 237 1.43 -5.50 9.18
C GLY A 237 0.01 -4.95 9.23
N VAL A 238 -0.99 -5.66 8.71
CA VAL A 238 -2.38 -5.19 8.68
C VAL A 238 -2.98 -5.23 10.08
N PHE A 239 -3.65 -4.14 10.45
CA PHE A 239 -4.34 -3.99 11.72
C PHE A 239 -5.86 -4.10 11.60
N GLY A 240 -6.45 -3.40 10.61
CA GLY A 240 -7.91 -3.24 10.53
C GLY A 240 -8.71 -4.54 10.45
N VAL A 241 -8.31 -5.49 9.59
CA VAL A 241 -9.06 -6.74 9.43
C VAL A 241 -8.95 -7.63 10.68
N PRO A 242 -7.73 -7.90 11.23
CA PRO A 242 -7.61 -8.67 12.46
C PRO A 242 -8.30 -8.03 13.66
N THR A 243 -8.25 -6.70 13.84
CA THR A 243 -8.89 -6.05 15.00
C THR A 243 -10.41 -6.17 14.97
N LEU A 244 -11.04 -6.12 13.78
CA LEU A 244 -12.49 -6.25 13.66
C LEU A 244 -12.99 -7.69 13.80
N LEU A 245 -12.32 -8.64 13.15
CA LEU A 245 -12.83 -10.02 13.01
C LEU A 245 -12.20 -11.02 13.98
N GLY A 246 -10.99 -10.73 14.47
CA GLY A 246 -10.20 -11.61 15.30
C GLY A 246 -10.71 -11.80 16.73
N PRO A 247 -11.18 -10.76 17.46
CA PRO A 247 -11.50 -10.87 18.88
C PRO A 247 -12.52 -11.96 19.23
N ILE A 248 -13.58 -12.11 18.41
CA ILE A 248 -14.64 -13.11 18.65
C ILE A 248 -14.09 -14.55 18.64
N ALA A 249 -13.10 -14.82 17.79
CA ALA A 249 -12.44 -16.12 17.70
C ALA A 249 -11.11 -16.18 18.48
N ARG A 250 -10.77 -15.14 19.26
CA ARG A 250 -9.50 -14.98 19.99
C ARG A 250 -8.27 -15.12 19.08
N ILE A 251 -8.37 -14.56 17.87
CA ILE A 251 -7.27 -14.53 16.90
C ILE A 251 -6.56 -13.19 17.04
N ASP A 252 -5.59 -13.15 17.94
CA ASP A 252 -4.70 -12.00 18.09
C ASP A 252 -3.59 -12.07 17.02
N THR A 253 -3.20 -10.92 16.48
CA THR A 253 -2.01 -10.74 15.62
C THR A 253 -1.01 -9.83 16.32
N LEU A 254 0.23 -9.77 15.83
CA LEU A 254 1.22 -8.85 16.39
C LEU A 254 0.71 -7.41 16.33
N SER A 255 0.01 -7.04 15.25
CA SER A 255 -0.63 -5.73 15.11
C SER A 255 -1.66 -5.45 16.21
N THR A 256 -2.57 -6.38 16.52
CA THR A 256 -3.56 -6.16 17.59
C THR A 256 -2.92 -6.16 18.97
N VAL A 257 -1.91 -7.01 19.23
CA VAL A 257 -1.17 -7.00 20.50
C VAL A 257 -0.44 -5.68 20.73
N ILE A 258 0.21 -5.12 19.70
CA ILE A 258 0.88 -3.82 19.78
C ILE A 258 -0.14 -2.73 20.13
N TYR A 259 -1.29 -2.74 19.45
CA TYR A 259 -2.35 -1.77 19.68
C TYR A 259 -2.90 -1.83 21.12
N VAL A 260 -3.26 -3.03 21.58
CA VAL A 260 -3.79 -3.25 22.94
C VAL A 260 -2.81 -2.79 24.02
N LYS A 261 -1.50 -3.09 23.89
CA LYS A 261 -0.47 -2.62 24.84
C LYS A 261 -0.28 -1.10 24.87
N MET A 262 -0.74 -0.39 23.83
CA MET A 262 -0.66 1.06 23.71
C MET A 262 -1.96 1.77 24.13
N GLU A 263 -3.03 1.03 24.38
CA GLU A 263 -4.34 1.57 24.74
C GLU A 263 -4.77 1.15 26.15
N GLU A 264 -4.47 -0.07 26.59
CA GLU A 264 -4.78 -0.55 27.93
C GLU A 264 -3.79 0.00 28.97
N TYR A 265 -4.30 0.43 30.13
CA TYR A 265 -3.48 0.90 31.25
C TYR A 265 -3.05 -0.26 32.17
N PRO A 266 -1.78 -0.33 32.62
CA PRO A 266 -0.70 0.62 32.35
C PRO A 266 -0.10 0.46 30.95
N LEU A 267 0.25 1.60 30.33
CA LEU A 267 0.87 1.64 29.00
C LEU A 267 2.21 0.90 29.01
N ASP A 268 2.35 -0.10 28.13
CA ASP A 268 3.57 -0.89 27.98
C ASP A 268 4.32 -0.54 26.68
N LEU A 269 4.93 0.65 26.67
CA LEU A 269 5.70 1.15 25.52
C LEU A 269 6.86 0.21 25.15
N GLY A 270 7.51 -0.39 26.16
CA GLY A 270 8.67 -1.26 25.95
C GLY A 270 8.28 -2.59 25.33
N GLY A 271 7.26 -3.25 25.87
CA GLY A 271 6.72 -4.50 25.34
C GLY A 271 6.05 -4.33 23.99
N ALA A 272 5.31 -3.25 23.75
CA ALA A 272 4.76 -2.94 22.43
C ALA A 272 5.88 -2.71 21.40
N ALA A 273 6.95 -1.99 21.76
CA ALA A 273 8.09 -1.76 20.86
C ALA A 273 8.85 -3.05 20.57
N ALA A 274 8.98 -3.96 21.55
CA ALA A 274 9.59 -5.28 21.34
C ALA A 274 8.75 -6.15 20.40
N ALA A 275 7.44 -6.26 20.62
CA ALA A 275 6.53 -6.99 19.74
C ALA A 275 6.51 -6.43 18.31
N GLY A 276 6.47 -5.10 18.17
CA GLY A 276 6.55 -4.46 16.86
C GLY A 276 7.93 -4.56 16.20
N SER A 277 9.01 -4.71 16.98
CA SER A 277 10.34 -5.00 16.43
C SER A 277 10.38 -6.39 15.77
N VAL A 278 9.68 -7.38 16.33
CA VAL A 278 9.52 -8.70 15.70
C VAL A 278 8.76 -8.57 14.38
N LEU A 279 7.69 -7.77 14.35
CA LEU A 279 6.94 -7.50 13.11
C LEU A 279 7.79 -6.78 12.05
N MET A 280 8.59 -5.79 12.46
CA MET A 280 9.54 -5.11 11.60
C MET A 280 10.62 -6.07 11.07
N LEU A 281 11.11 -7.00 11.91
CA LEU A 281 12.06 -8.01 11.49
C LEU A 281 11.48 -8.94 10.42
N ILE A 282 10.23 -9.40 10.58
CA ILE A 282 9.52 -10.20 9.56
C ILE A 282 9.45 -9.43 8.24
N ALA A 283 9.10 -8.14 8.28
CA ALA A 283 9.03 -7.28 7.09
C ALA A 283 10.40 -7.11 6.42
N VAL A 284 11.45 -6.82 7.20
CA VAL A 284 12.83 -6.64 6.69
C VAL A 284 13.37 -7.94 6.08
N ILE A 285 13.13 -9.10 6.70
CA ILE A 285 13.52 -10.40 6.15
C ILE A 285 12.82 -10.65 4.82
N GLY A 286 11.51 -10.40 4.72
CA GLY A 286 10.76 -10.52 3.47
C GLY A 286 11.34 -9.64 2.37
N LEU A 287 11.58 -8.35 2.66
CA LEU A 287 12.18 -7.43 1.69
C LEU A 287 13.62 -7.82 1.30
N TYR A 288 14.41 -8.32 2.25
CA TYR A 288 15.75 -8.81 1.98
C TYR A 288 15.72 -10.00 1.01
N VAL A 289 14.84 -10.97 1.25
CA VAL A 289 14.61 -12.12 0.36
C VAL A 289 14.18 -11.65 -1.04
N GLN A 290 13.23 -10.72 -1.11
CA GLN A 290 12.77 -10.14 -2.38
C GLN A 290 13.93 -9.50 -3.16
N ARG A 291 14.77 -8.71 -2.48
CA ARG A 291 15.85 -7.96 -3.13
C ARG A 291 17.04 -8.82 -3.53
N LYS A 292 17.43 -9.80 -2.71
CA LYS A 292 18.63 -10.62 -2.93
C LYS A 292 18.37 -11.84 -3.78
N ILE A 293 17.22 -12.49 -3.62
CA ILE A 293 16.94 -13.78 -4.25
C ILE A 293 16.10 -13.60 -5.52
N VAL A 294 15.10 -12.70 -5.49
CA VAL A 294 14.10 -12.61 -6.56
C VAL A 294 14.46 -11.53 -7.59
N ALA A 295 14.80 -10.31 -7.16
CA ALA A 295 15.06 -9.19 -8.06
C ALA A 295 16.17 -9.45 -9.11
N PRO A 296 17.30 -10.12 -8.79
CA PRO A 296 18.35 -10.40 -9.78
C PRO A 296 17.94 -11.42 -10.84
N ARG A 297 16.89 -12.23 -10.57
CA ARG A 297 16.37 -13.25 -11.49
C ARG A 297 15.37 -12.69 -12.50
N SER A 298 15.29 -11.38 -12.66
CA SER A 298 14.57 -10.70 -13.75
C SER A 298 15.10 -11.20 -15.10
N TYR A 299 14.49 -12.26 -15.64
CA TYR A 299 14.81 -12.76 -16.97
C TYR A 299 14.66 -11.60 -17.96
N VAL A 300 15.74 -11.28 -18.69
CA VAL A 300 15.72 -10.31 -19.78
C VAL A 300 14.79 -10.87 -20.86
N THR A 301 13.51 -10.52 -20.76
CA THR A 301 12.45 -10.89 -21.72
C THR A 301 12.19 -9.77 -22.73
N VAL A 302 12.81 -8.61 -22.51
CA VAL A 302 12.73 -7.43 -23.36
C VAL A 302 13.90 -7.45 -24.32
N THR A 303 13.66 -7.85 -25.58
CA THR A 303 14.54 -7.44 -26.67
C THR A 303 14.14 -6.04 -27.13
N GLY A 304 15.00 -5.32 -27.86
CA GLY A 304 14.70 -3.97 -28.37
C GLY A 304 13.55 -3.90 -29.39
N LYS A 305 12.84 -5.00 -29.65
CA LYS A 305 11.68 -5.06 -30.54
C LYS A 305 10.40 -5.07 -29.68
N GLY A 306 9.50 -4.12 -29.94
CA GLY A 306 8.17 -4.14 -29.32
C GLY A 306 7.40 -5.36 -29.81
N PHE A 307 7.05 -6.27 -28.91
CA PHE A 307 6.18 -7.41 -29.24
C PHE A 307 4.73 -7.05 -28.94
N ARG A 308 3.82 -7.42 -29.85
CA ARG A 308 2.39 -7.40 -29.57
C ARG A 308 2.01 -8.78 -29.03
N PRO A 309 1.43 -8.90 -27.83
CA PRO A 309 1.02 -10.19 -27.30
C PRO A 309 0.05 -10.87 -28.28
N ASN A 310 0.40 -12.05 -28.79
CA ASN A 310 -0.54 -12.84 -29.56
C ASN A 310 -1.53 -13.48 -28.59
N ARG A 311 -2.83 -13.34 -28.87
CA ARG A 311 -3.88 -13.78 -27.95
C ARG A 311 -4.11 -15.27 -28.13
N VAL A 312 -4.12 -16.00 -27.02
CA VAL A 312 -4.46 -17.41 -27.01
C VAL A 312 -5.97 -17.57 -27.10
N MET A 313 -6.43 -18.29 -28.12
CA MET A 313 -7.84 -18.64 -28.29
C MET A 313 -8.22 -19.76 -27.30
N LEU A 314 -9.08 -19.46 -26.33
CA LEU A 314 -9.54 -20.43 -25.33
C LEU A 314 -10.69 -21.31 -25.83
N GLY A 315 -11.27 -21.00 -27.00
CA GLY A 315 -12.50 -21.65 -27.46
C GLY A 315 -13.64 -21.42 -26.46
N ASN A 316 -14.33 -22.48 -26.05
CA ASN A 316 -15.44 -22.37 -25.08
C ASN A 316 -14.99 -22.03 -23.65
N TRP A 317 -13.71 -22.29 -23.31
CA TRP A 317 -13.16 -21.94 -21.99
C TRP A 317 -13.05 -20.44 -21.73
N LYS A 318 -13.23 -19.60 -22.76
CA LYS A 318 -13.31 -18.14 -22.61
C LYS A 318 -14.47 -17.71 -21.70
N TYR A 319 -15.56 -18.46 -21.68
CA TYR A 319 -16.70 -18.19 -20.79
C TYR A 319 -16.43 -18.63 -19.35
N ALA A 320 -15.61 -19.67 -19.14
CA ALA A 320 -15.14 -20.03 -17.80
C ALA A 320 -14.19 -18.97 -17.24
N ALA A 321 -13.28 -18.45 -18.05
CA ALA A 321 -12.41 -17.33 -17.67
C ALA A 321 -13.23 -16.07 -17.32
N LEU A 322 -14.24 -15.76 -18.13
CA LEU A 322 -15.18 -14.68 -17.86
C LEU A 322 -15.94 -14.91 -16.54
N ALA A 323 -16.49 -16.11 -16.31
CA ALA A 323 -17.23 -16.45 -15.10
C ALA A 323 -16.36 -16.32 -13.84
N LEU A 324 -15.09 -16.76 -13.89
CA LEU A 324 -14.15 -16.61 -12.78
C LEU A 324 -13.81 -15.14 -12.50
N ASN A 325 -13.63 -14.32 -13.55
CA ASN A 325 -13.40 -12.90 -13.40
C ASN A 325 -14.61 -12.18 -12.78
N LEU A 326 -15.81 -12.47 -13.30
CA LEU A 326 -17.06 -11.94 -12.75
C LEU A 326 -17.29 -12.39 -11.31
N ALA A 327 -17.02 -13.66 -10.98
CA ALA A 327 -17.14 -14.17 -9.61
C ALA A 327 -16.21 -13.41 -8.65
N TYR A 328 -14.97 -13.11 -9.06
CA TYR A 328 -14.07 -12.27 -8.27
C TYR A 328 -14.63 -10.85 -8.08
N ILE A 329 -15.08 -10.19 -9.15
CA ILE A 329 -15.66 -8.84 -9.06
C ILE A 329 -16.90 -8.85 -8.14
N ILE A 330 -17.74 -9.87 -8.24
CA ILE A 330 -18.92 -10.02 -7.40
C ILE A 330 -18.52 -10.16 -5.93
N MET A 331 -17.56 -11.03 -5.60
CA MET A 331 -17.12 -11.25 -4.22
C MET A 331 -16.33 -10.08 -3.63
N ALA A 332 -15.51 -9.40 -4.42
CA ALA A 332 -14.61 -8.36 -3.93
C ALA A 332 -15.23 -6.94 -4.00
N VAL A 333 -16.26 -6.72 -4.81
CA VAL A 333 -16.84 -5.39 -5.05
C VAL A 333 -18.35 -5.38 -4.87
N VAL A 334 -19.08 -6.17 -5.67
CA VAL A 334 -20.56 -6.05 -5.75
C VAL A 334 -21.21 -6.48 -4.44
N LEU A 335 -20.86 -7.64 -3.90
CA LEU A 335 -21.40 -8.12 -2.63
C LEU A 335 -20.99 -7.19 -1.47
N PRO A 336 -19.71 -6.79 -1.30
CA PRO A 336 -19.33 -5.87 -0.26
C PRO A 336 -20.08 -4.53 -0.30
N LEU A 337 -20.07 -3.84 -1.45
CA LEU A 337 -20.73 -2.54 -1.58
C LEU A 337 -22.24 -2.66 -1.49
N GLY A 338 -22.82 -3.72 -2.05
CA GLY A 338 -24.26 -4.00 -1.94
C GLY A 338 -24.69 -4.25 -0.50
N ALA A 339 -23.92 -5.02 0.28
CA ALA A 339 -24.23 -5.27 1.68
C ALA A 339 -24.16 -4.01 2.53
N LEU A 340 -23.10 -3.20 2.35
CA LEU A 340 -23.00 -1.90 3.02
C LEU A 340 -24.15 -0.98 2.60
N PHE A 341 -24.52 -0.96 1.32
CA PHE A 341 -25.63 -0.15 0.83
C PHE A 341 -26.95 -0.55 1.50
N LEU A 342 -27.30 -1.84 1.47
CA LEU A 342 -28.50 -2.36 2.10
C LEU A 342 -28.52 -2.08 3.61
N ALA A 343 -27.37 -2.22 4.29
CA ALA A 343 -27.25 -1.90 5.70
C ALA A 343 -27.41 -0.41 6.00
N SER A 344 -26.84 0.46 5.16
CA SER A 344 -26.90 1.92 5.34
C SER A 344 -28.32 2.48 5.24
N ILE A 345 -29.20 1.87 4.43
CA ILE A 345 -30.58 2.34 4.24
C ILE A 345 -31.59 1.67 5.20
N ASN A 346 -31.13 0.83 6.13
CA ASN A 346 -31.97 0.26 7.19
C ASN A 346 -31.66 0.95 8.52
N ARG A 347 -32.68 1.54 9.16
CA ARG A 347 -32.51 2.25 10.44
C ARG A 347 -31.83 1.40 11.52
N ALA A 348 -32.24 0.13 11.61
CA ALA A 348 -31.61 -0.85 12.50
C ALA A 348 -31.21 -2.09 11.70
N TRP A 349 -29.92 -2.39 11.65
CA TRP A 349 -29.44 -3.61 11.03
C TRP A 349 -29.61 -4.79 11.97
N LEU A 350 -30.81 -5.37 11.94
CA LEU A 350 -31.11 -6.58 12.69
C LEU A 350 -30.76 -7.83 11.90
N GLY A 351 -29.93 -7.74 10.85
CA GLY A 351 -29.25 -8.81 10.12
C GLY A 351 -29.85 -9.27 8.78
N GLY A 352 -30.67 -8.45 8.15
CA GLY A 352 -31.22 -8.72 6.83
C GLY A 352 -32.02 -7.51 6.40
N PHE A 353 -32.21 -7.36 5.09
CA PHE A 353 -32.95 -6.24 4.55
C PHE A 353 -34.43 -6.32 4.96
N ARG A 354 -34.95 -5.28 5.63
CA ARG A 354 -36.35 -5.21 6.04
C ARG A 354 -36.99 -3.97 5.43
N TRP A 355 -37.99 -4.17 4.57
CA TRP A 355 -38.75 -3.10 3.96
C TRP A 355 -39.34 -2.11 4.99
N SER A 356 -39.73 -2.60 6.18
CA SER A 356 -40.28 -1.78 7.26
C SER A 356 -39.26 -0.87 7.97
N GLN A 357 -37.97 -1.10 7.77
CA GLN A 357 -36.88 -0.34 8.41
C GLN A 357 -36.17 0.60 7.43
N LEU A 358 -36.70 0.74 6.20
CA LEU A 358 -36.12 1.61 5.18
C LEU A 358 -36.13 3.06 5.66
N SER A 359 -34.95 3.66 5.75
CA SER A 359 -34.75 5.01 6.27
C SER A 359 -33.42 5.58 5.84
N PHE A 360 -33.37 6.90 5.63
CA PHE A 360 -32.12 7.64 5.43
C PHE A 360 -31.51 8.15 6.74
N TYR A 361 -32.02 7.70 7.90
CA TYR A 361 -31.52 8.11 9.22
C TYR A 361 -30.01 7.98 9.37
N ASN A 362 -29.41 6.86 8.96
CA ASN A 362 -27.95 6.65 9.11
C ASN A 362 -27.14 7.65 8.28
N TRP A 363 -27.65 8.04 7.11
CA TRP A 363 -27.02 9.02 6.23
C TRP A 363 -27.13 10.43 6.82
N ASP A 364 -28.32 10.79 7.30
CA ASP A 364 -28.57 12.07 7.95
C ASP A 364 -27.71 12.22 9.23
N PHE A 365 -27.63 11.16 10.03
CA PHE A 365 -26.81 11.11 11.23
C PHE A 365 -25.33 11.36 10.91
N ILE A 366 -24.74 10.59 9.99
CA ILE A 366 -23.32 10.72 9.64
C ILE A 366 -22.97 12.03 8.95
N LEU A 367 -23.86 12.57 8.10
CA LEU A 367 -23.56 13.74 7.29
C LEU A 367 -23.86 15.07 8.00
N PHE A 368 -24.83 15.09 8.92
CA PHE A 368 -25.34 16.35 9.46
C PHE A 368 -25.46 16.39 10.98
N SER A 369 -25.52 15.24 11.67
CA SER A 369 -25.74 15.21 13.12
C SER A 369 -24.54 14.75 13.94
N TYR A 370 -23.56 14.10 13.31
CA TYR A 370 -22.41 13.52 14.01
C TYR A 370 -21.12 14.28 13.69
N ASP A 371 -20.79 15.27 14.52
CA ASP A 371 -19.64 16.16 14.32
C ASP A 371 -18.32 15.40 14.17
N TYR A 372 -18.12 14.33 14.96
CA TYR A 372 -16.96 13.46 14.87
C TYR A 372 -16.75 12.87 13.47
N ALA A 373 -17.83 12.44 12.79
CA ALA A 373 -17.76 11.93 11.43
C ALA A 373 -17.41 13.03 10.42
N MET A 374 -17.97 14.23 10.60
CA MET A 374 -17.70 15.39 9.75
C MET A 374 -16.26 15.87 9.87
N ASP A 375 -15.73 16.00 11.08
CA ASP A 375 -14.35 16.41 11.30
C ASP A 375 -13.37 15.35 10.82
N ALA A 376 -13.72 14.07 10.95
CA ALA A 376 -12.92 13.00 10.35
C ALA A 376 -12.85 13.08 8.81
N MET A 377 -13.95 13.44 8.15
CA MET A 377 -13.97 13.71 6.70
C MET A 377 -13.06 14.89 6.34
N LYS A 378 -13.16 16.00 7.06
CA LYS A 378 -12.30 17.18 6.82
C LYS A 378 -10.82 16.85 7.00
N ASN A 379 -10.47 16.18 8.10
CA ASN A 379 -9.10 15.79 8.42
C ASN A 379 -8.52 14.85 7.35
N SER A 380 -9.28 13.84 6.92
CA SER A 380 -8.84 12.94 5.84
C SER A 380 -8.68 13.66 4.50
N LEU A 381 -9.59 14.55 4.13
CA LEU A 381 -9.45 15.33 2.89
C LEU A 381 -8.24 16.26 2.96
N MET A 382 -7.99 16.90 4.11
CA MET A 382 -6.82 17.74 4.35
C MET A 382 -5.52 16.93 4.23
N LEU A 383 -5.43 15.77 4.89
CA LEU A 383 -4.29 14.86 4.76
C LEU A 383 -4.13 14.36 3.32
N GLY A 384 -5.21 13.90 2.69
CA GLY A 384 -5.20 13.35 1.34
C GLY A 384 -4.75 14.35 0.27
N PHE A 385 -5.32 15.56 0.27
CA PHE A 385 -4.98 16.59 -0.70
C PHE A 385 -3.69 17.31 -0.33
N VAL A 386 -3.60 17.92 0.86
CA VAL A 386 -2.43 18.72 1.24
C VAL A 386 -1.23 17.82 1.49
N GLY A 387 -1.38 16.78 2.31
CA GLY A 387 -0.31 15.83 2.59
C GLY A 387 0.14 15.05 1.35
N GLY A 388 -0.81 14.60 0.52
CA GLY A 388 -0.51 13.96 -0.76
C GLY A 388 0.28 14.89 -1.71
N PHE A 389 -0.15 16.14 -1.87
CA PHE A 389 0.56 17.13 -2.69
C PHE A 389 1.98 17.40 -2.18
N MET A 390 2.14 17.65 -0.87
CA MET A 390 3.44 17.88 -0.24
C MET A 390 4.38 16.69 -0.42
N THR A 391 3.85 15.47 -0.29
CA THR A 391 4.62 14.23 -0.54
C THR A 391 5.09 14.14 -1.98
N VAL A 392 4.22 14.44 -2.96
CA VAL A 392 4.56 14.39 -4.39
C VAL A 392 5.63 15.41 -4.75
N VAL A 393 5.53 16.63 -4.20
CA VAL A 393 6.56 17.67 -4.37
C VAL A 393 7.89 17.18 -3.82
N LEU A 394 7.89 16.61 -2.61
CA LEU A 394 9.09 16.04 -1.99
C LEU A 394 9.66 14.87 -2.82
N CYS A 395 8.82 13.92 -3.26
CA CYS A 395 9.23 12.80 -4.12
C CYS A 395 9.83 13.29 -5.44
N THR A 396 9.21 14.29 -6.08
CA THR A 396 9.70 14.85 -7.36
C THR A 396 11.07 15.49 -7.17
N PHE A 397 11.24 16.26 -6.10
CA PHE A 397 12.52 16.84 -5.73
C PHE A 397 13.59 15.77 -5.45
N LEU A 398 13.28 14.77 -4.63
CA LEU A 398 14.20 13.68 -4.30
C LEU A 398 14.55 12.83 -5.55
N SER A 399 13.60 12.55 -6.43
CA SER A 399 13.85 11.85 -7.70
C SER A 399 14.85 12.59 -8.58
N MET A 400 14.75 13.92 -8.68
CA MET A 400 15.73 14.74 -9.40
C MET A 400 17.11 14.67 -8.74
N VAL A 401 17.18 14.78 -7.41
CA VAL A 401 18.43 14.68 -6.63
C VAL A 401 19.12 13.33 -6.83
N ILE A 402 18.33 12.23 -6.85
CA ILE A 402 18.83 10.86 -6.99
C ILE A 402 19.33 10.59 -8.41
N LEU A 403 18.54 10.93 -9.44
CA LEU A 403 18.87 10.55 -10.83
C LEU A 403 19.81 11.53 -11.52
N ARG A 404 19.58 12.84 -11.36
CA ARG A 404 20.31 13.90 -12.08
C ARG A 404 21.54 14.39 -11.31
N GLY A 405 21.72 13.98 -10.06
CA GLY A 405 22.90 14.32 -9.27
C GLY A 405 24.21 13.75 -9.87
N ARG A 406 25.28 14.56 -9.84
CA ARG A 406 26.66 14.21 -10.23
C ARG A 406 27.30 13.27 -9.23
N ASN A 407 27.19 13.54 -7.92
CA ASN A 407 27.74 12.66 -6.89
C ASN A 407 26.87 11.40 -6.71
N LYS A 408 27.18 10.33 -7.47
CA LYS A 408 26.40 9.09 -7.49
C LYS A 408 26.40 8.33 -6.17
N LYS A 409 27.50 8.38 -5.38
CA LYS A 409 27.55 7.75 -4.05
C LYS A 409 26.52 8.37 -3.12
N LEU A 410 26.51 9.69 -2.99
CA LEU A 410 25.58 10.40 -2.13
C LEU A 410 24.12 10.26 -2.61
N SER A 411 23.91 10.24 -3.93
CA SER A 411 22.59 10.00 -4.53
C SER A 411 22.05 8.61 -4.17
N SER A 412 22.93 7.61 -4.17
CA SER A 412 22.57 6.24 -3.76
C SER A 412 22.19 6.19 -2.28
N VAL A 413 22.93 6.87 -1.39
CA VAL A 413 22.59 6.95 0.03
C VAL A 413 21.23 7.61 0.24
N VAL A 414 20.93 8.70 -0.46
CA VAL A 414 19.60 9.35 -0.43
C VAL A 414 18.50 8.35 -0.84
N ASP A 415 18.69 7.61 -1.94
CA ASP A 415 17.73 6.59 -2.38
C ASP A 415 17.54 5.46 -1.35
N TYR A 416 18.62 5.00 -0.73
CA TYR A 416 18.57 4.00 0.32
C TYR A 416 17.77 4.49 1.53
N VAL A 417 18.08 5.67 2.06
CA VAL A 417 17.39 6.22 3.24
C VAL A 417 15.93 6.49 2.93
N ALA A 418 15.62 7.06 1.76
CA ALA A 418 14.25 7.35 1.35
C ALA A 418 13.38 6.10 1.16
N THR A 419 13.98 4.91 1.01
CA THR A 419 13.25 3.64 0.87
C THR A 419 13.20 2.81 2.14
N LEU A 420 13.91 3.18 3.22
CA LEU A 420 13.85 2.49 4.51
C LEU A 420 12.42 2.32 5.06
N PRO A 421 11.50 3.31 4.96
CA PRO A 421 10.15 3.18 5.51
C PRO A 421 9.31 2.04 4.93
N ILE A 422 9.68 1.47 3.76
CA ILE A 422 8.98 0.29 3.19
C ILE A 422 9.04 -0.89 4.18
N GLY A 423 10.16 -1.05 4.90
CA GLY A 423 10.37 -2.15 5.83
C GLY A 423 9.73 -1.97 7.21
N VAL A 424 9.09 -0.82 7.46
CA VAL A 424 8.47 -0.52 8.76
C VAL A 424 6.96 -0.73 8.65
N PRO A 425 6.34 -1.65 9.43
CA PRO A 425 4.89 -1.79 9.47
C PRO A 425 4.18 -0.49 9.89
N GLY A 426 2.90 -0.32 9.52
CA GLY A 426 2.18 0.93 9.77
C GLY A 426 2.02 1.27 11.25
N LEU A 427 1.59 0.30 12.07
CA LEU A 427 1.50 0.48 13.54
C LEU A 427 2.87 0.79 14.16
N VAL A 428 3.92 0.10 13.71
CA VAL A 428 5.29 0.36 14.17
C VAL A 428 5.71 1.79 13.82
N MET A 429 5.35 2.28 12.64
CA MET A 429 5.63 3.66 12.24
C MET A 429 4.82 4.68 13.06
N GLY A 430 3.54 4.42 13.32
CA GLY A 430 2.71 5.26 14.21
C GLY A 430 3.31 5.35 15.61
N MET A 431 3.67 4.21 16.19
CA MET A 431 4.32 4.14 17.51
C MET A 431 5.68 4.84 17.52
N ALA A 432 6.49 4.66 16.48
CA ALA A 432 7.77 5.34 16.35
C ALA A 432 7.62 6.87 16.32
N PHE A 433 6.64 7.39 15.59
CA PHE A 433 6.32 8.82 15.59
C PHE A 433 5.80 9.30 16.95
N LEU A 434 4.90 8.54 17.57
CA LEU A 434 4.34 8.87 18.88
C LEU A 434 5.45 9.01 19.94
N ILE A 435 6.26 7.97 20.14
CA ILE A 435 7.30 7.95 21.19
C ILE A 435 8.36 9.04 20.95
N THR A 436 8.68 9.31 19.69
CA THR A 436 9.69 10.31 19.33
C THR A 436 9.22 11.72 19.64
N TRP A 437 7.93 12.01 19.38
CA TRP A 437 7.42 13.37 19.41
C TRP A 437 6.54 13.70 20.60
N ILE A 438 6.12 12.72 21.41
CA ILE A 438 5.30 12.96 22.62
C ILE A 438 5.93 13.95 23.61
N LYS A 439 7.26 14.07 23.61
CA LYS A 439 8.01 15.02 24.48
C LYS A 439 8.33 16.36 23.81
N THR A 440 7.88 16.60 22.58
CA THR A 440 8.18 17.82 21.84
C THR A 440 6.92 18.64 21.59
N PRO A 441 7.05 19.96 21.32
CA PRO A 441 5.90 20.80 21.00
C PRO A 441 5.12 20.34 19.75
N LEU A 442 5.70 19.48 18.91
CA LEU A 442 5.02 18.94 17.74
C LEU A 442 3.83 18.04 18.11
N TYR A 443 3.83 17.45 19.31
CA TYR A 443 2.69 16.67 19.79
C TYR A 443 1.42 17.52 19.94
N SER A 444 1.56 18.82 20.19
CA SER A 444 0.44 19.77 20.22
C SER A 444 -0.18 20.05 18.84
N PHE A 445 0.43 19.55 17.75
CA PHE A 445 -0.07 19.68 16.37
C PHE A 445 -0.31 18.29 15.74
N PRO A 446 -1.28 17.52 16.25
CA PRO A 446 -1.43 16.09 15.92
C PRO A 446 -1.76 15.84 14.43
N LEU A 447 -2.54 16.72 13.78
CA LEU A 447 -2.82 16.60 12.34
C LEU A 447 -1.56 16.80 11.47
N PHE A 448 -0.69 17.75 11.87
CA PHE A 448 0.60 17.96 11.20
C PHE A 448 1.54 16.77 11.42
N LEU A 449 1.53 16.21 12.63
CA LEU A 449 2.30 15.02 12.98
C LEU A 449 1.86 13.79 12.17
N LEU A 450 0.55 13.57 12.02
CA LEU A 450 -0.04 12.56 11.13
C LEU A 450 0.41 12.75 9.69
N MET A 451 0.40 14.00 9.19
CA MET A 451 0.87 14.30 7.85
C MET A 451 2.34 13.91 7.67
N LEU A 452 3.22 14.26 8.61
CA LEU A 452 4.63 13.86 8.57
C LEU A 452 4.80 12.33 8.61
N ALA A 453 4.04 11.63 9.46
CA ALA A 453 4.08 10.18 9.56
C ALA A 453 3.64 9.50 8.24
N TYR A 454 2.58 10.01 7.61
CA TYR A 454 2.12 9.53 6.31
C TYR A 454 3.13 9.81 5.20
N MET A 455 3.69 11.03 5.17
CA MET A 455 4.76 11.41 4.26
C MET A 455 5.91 10.41 4.36
N THR A 456 6.42 10.14 5.57
CA THR A 456 7.50 9.17 5.78
C THR A 456 7.10 7.76 5.33
N ARG A 457 5.95 7.27 5.77
CA ARG A 457 5.45 5.92 5.49
C ARG A 457 5.34 5.64 3.99
N TYR A 458 4.78 6.60 3.24
CA TYR A 458 4.43 6.43 1.84
C TYR A 458 5.38 7.09 0.84
N LEU A 459 6.36 7.85 1.31
CA LEU A 459 7.45 8.42 0.49
C LEU A 459 8.02 7.42 -0.53
N PRO A 460 8.30 6.15 -0.17
CA PRO A 460 8.95 5.23 -1.10
C PRO A 460 8.05 4.90 -2.30
N TYR A 461 6.74 4.86 -2.12
CA TYR A 461 5.78 4.55 -3.19
C TYR A 461 5.71 5.71 -4.20
N GLY A 462 5.57 6.94 -3.72
CA GLY A 462 5.60 8.14 -4.57
C GLY A 462 6.94 8.30 -5.30
N LEU A 463 8.04 8.08 -4.57
CA LEU A 463 9.40 8.20 -5.11
C LEU A 463 9.65 7.19 -6.23
N ARG A 464 9.26 5.92 -6.06
CA ARG A 464 9.46 4.88 -7.09
C ARG A 464 8.63 5.15 -8.33
N THR A 465 7.39 5.60 -8.17
CA THR A 465 6.51 5.97 -9.29
C THR A 465 7.10 7.13 -10.12
N ILE A 466 7.56 8.20 -9.47
CA ILE A 466 8.15 9.35 -10.18
C ILE A 466 9.51 9.01 -10.79
N THR A 467 10.36 8.29 -10.05
CA THR A 467 11.70 7.89 -10.50
C THR A 467 11.63 7.01 -11.75
N ALA A 468 10.68 6.06 -11.82
CA ALA A 468 10.51 5.20 -12.99
C ALA A 468 10.19 6.00 -14.26
N ILE A 469 9.35 7.03 -14.14
CA ILE A 469 8.98 7.89 -15.27
C ILE A 469 10.12 8.82 -15.64
N LEU A 470 10.83 9.38 -14.65
CA LEU A 470 12.00 10.21 -14.89
C LEU A 470 13.14 9.42 -15.56
N GLN A 471 13.31 8.13 -15.24
CA GLN A 471 14.29 7.26 -15.91
C GLN A 471 13.97 7.03 -17.39
N SER A 472 12.68 7.01 -17.77
CA SER A 472 12.31 6.93 -19.19
C SER A 472 12.53 8.22 -19.98
N LEU A 473 12.75 9.35 -19.30
CA LEU A 473 13.04 10.64 -19.93
C LEU A 473 14.56 10.82 -20.09
N GLY A 474 15.02 10.86 -21.34
CA GLY A 474 16.41 11.13 -21.70
C GLY A 474 16.95 12.42 -21.06
N ALA A 475 18.20 12.38 -20.59
CA ALA A 475 18.86 13.56 -20.01
C ALA A 475 19.15 14.64 -21.07
N GLU A 476 19.14 14.25 -22.35
CA GLU A 476 19.46 15.08 -23.51
C GLU A 476 18.48 16.24 -23.68
N LEU A 477 17.22 16.07 -23.28
CA LEU A 477 16.20 17.14 -23.32
C LEU A 477 16.55 18.27 -22.34
N GLU A 478 17.04 17.92 -21.15
CA GLU A 478 17.49 18.88 -20.14
C GLU A 478 18.81 19.55 -20.54
N GLU A 479 19.72 18.80 -21.16
CA GLU A 479 20.97 19.32 -21.69
C GLU A 479 20.74 20.31 -22.84
N SER A 480 19.86 19.97 -23.77
CA SER A 480 19.49 20.85 -24.88
C SER A 480 18.88 22.17 -24.39
N SER A 481 18.00 22.11 -23.39
CA SER A 481 17.43 23.30 -22.74
C SER A 481 18.51 24.20 -22.14
N ARG A 482 19.51 23.62 -21.46
CA ARG A 482 20.64 24.37 -20.89
C ARG A 482 21.56 24.96 -21.95
N VAL A 483 21.76 24.27 -23.08
CA VAL A 483 22.51 24.80 -24.24
C VAL A 483 21.79 26.00 -24.86
N CYS A 484 20.46 25.98 -24.87
CA CYS A 484 19.62 27.11 -25.28
C CYS A 484 19.58 28.27 -24.26
N GLY A 485 20.40 28.23 -23.20
CA GLY A 485 20.56 29.33 -22.24
C GLY A 485 19.63 29.29 -21.02
N GLU A 486 18.80 28.26 -20.87
CA GLU A 486 17.93 28.14 -19.68
C GLU A 486 18.72 27.74 -18.44
N SER A 487 18.35 28.34 -17.30
CA SER A 487 18.89 27.94 -16.00
C SER A 487 18.41 26.55 -15.58
N PHE A 488 18.98 25.98 -14.52
CA PHE A 488 18.54 24.69 -13.97
C PHE A 488 17.05 24.73 -13.55
N ILE A 489 16.61 25.80 -12.88
CA ILE A 489 15.21 25.98 -12.46
C ILE A 489 14.31 26.22 -13.67
N GLY A 490 14.79 26.99 -14.66
CA GLY A 490 14.09 27.21 -15.93
C GLY A 490 13.84 25.90 -16.68
N THR A 491 14.88 25.07 -16.80
CA THR A 491 14.81 23.74 -17.42
C THR A 491 13.84 22.82 -16.68
N ILE A 492 13.90 22.77 -15.33
CA ILE A 492 12.95 21.97 -14.54
C ILE A 492 11.51 22.41 -14.79
N ARG A 493 11.25 23.72 -14.72
CA ARG A 493 9.88 24.26 -14.82
C ARG A 493 9.30 24.14 -16.23
N LYS A 494 10.12 24.37 -17.27
CA LYS A 494 9.68 24.43 -18.67
C LYS A 494 9.77 23.09 -19.40
N VAL A 495 10.66 22.19 -18.97
CA VAL A 495 10.92 20.91 -19.67
C VAL A 495 10.60 19.73 -18.75
N THR A 496 11.30 19.58 -17.62
CA THR A 496 11.21 18.35 -16.82
C THR A 496 9.82 18.16 -16.18
N VAL A 497 9.28 19.17 -15.49
CA VAL A 497 7.98 19.06 -14.80
C VAL A 497 6.81 18.86 -15.78
N PRO A 498 6.71 19.59 -16.90
CA PRO A 498 5.67 19.33 -17.91
C PRO A 498 5.72 17.90 -18.47
N LEU A 499 6.91 17.36 -18.73
CA LEU A 499 7.07 15.98 -19.19
C LEU A 499 6.77 14.94 -18.10
N LEU A 500 7.08 15.25 -16.84
CA LEU A 500 6.76 14.42 -15.68
C LEU A 500 5.29 14.52 -15.24
N ARG A 501 4.52 15.48 -15.75
CA ARG A 501 3.16 15.78 -15.29
C ARG A 501 2.28 14.53 -15.18
N PRO A 502 2.18 13.63 -16.18
CA PRO A 502 1.37 12.43 -16.06
C PRO A 502 1.79 11.52 -14.89
N GLY A 503 3.10 11.42 -14.65
CA GLY A 503 3.67 10.66 -13.55
C GLY A 503 3.44 11.27 -12.18
N ILE A 504 3.56 12.59 -12.10
CA ILE A 504 3.25 13.38 -10.89
C ILE A 504 1.78 13.17 -10.51
N PHE A 505 0.85 13.27 -11.48
CA PHE A 505 -0.57 13.04 -11.22
C PHE A 505 -0.87 11.59 -10.83
N ALA A 506 -0.24 10.60 -11.46
CA ALA A 506 -0.38 9.20 -11.08
C ALA A 506 0.13 8.93 -9.65
N ALA A 507 1.29 9.47 -9.30
CA ALA A 507 1.84 9.38 -7.94
C ALA A 507 0.95 10.09 -6.93
N TYR A 508 0.40 11.25 -7.28
CA TYR A 508 -0.51 12.00 -6.40
C TYR A 508 -1.79 11.24 -6.14
N LEU A 509 -2.45 10.72 -7.19
CA LEU A 509 -3.64 9.90 -7.03
C LEU A 509 -3.37 8.68 -6.13
N MET A 510 -2.25 7.99 -6.34
CA MET A 510 -1.84 6.85 -5.51
C MET A 510 -1.68 7.24 -4.03
N LEU A 511 -0.97 8.35 -3.76
CA LEU A 511 -0.74 8.84 -2.40
C LEU A 511 -2.04 9.33 -1.73
N PHE A 512 -2.91 10.03 -2.47
CA PHE A 512 -4.25 10.42 -2.01
C PHE A 512 -5.04 9.20 -1.53
N ILE A 513 -5.12 8.15 -2.36
CA ILE A 513 -5.83 6.91 -2.01
C ILE A 513 -5.23 6.22 -0.78
N MET A 514 -3.89 6.23 -0.67
CA MET A 514 -3.18 5.64 0.47
C MET A 514 -3.41 6.41 1.76
N PHE A 515 -3.46 7.75 1.70
CA PHE A 515 -3.64 8.59 2.89
C PHE A 515 -5.08 8.50 3.42
N ILE A 516 -6.09 8.52 2.52
CA ILE A 516 -7.50 8.43 2.92
C ILE A 516 -7.83 7.10 3.60
N ARG A 517 -7.14 6.01 3.24
CA ARG A 517 -7.36 4.69 3.85
C ARG A 517 -6.48 4.40 5.05
N GLU A 518 -5.57 5.29 5.43
CA GLU A 518 -4.51 4.90 6.34
C GLU A 518 -5.00 4.81 7.78
N LEU A 519 -5.05 3.57 8.28
CA LEU A 519 -5.53 3.23 9.60
C LEU A 519 -4.38 2.94 10.57
N PRO A 520 -3.45 1.97 10.32
CA PRO A 520 -2.41 1.59 11.25
C PRO A 520 -1.59 2.73 11.89
N VAL A 521 -1.04 3.65 11.09
CA VAL A 521 -0.25 4.79 11.63
C VAL A 521 -1.14 5.68 12.49
N SER A 522 -2.37 5.88 12.06
CA SER A 522 -3.31 6.86 12.62
C SER A 522 -3.95 6.36 13.91
N ALA A 523 -4.21 5.06 14.01
CA ALA A 523 -4.81 4.45 15.19
C ALA A 523 -4.01 4.72 16.48
N LEU A 524 -2.70 4.92 16.37
CA LEU A 524 -1.84 5.23 17.53
C LEU A 524 -1.47 6.70 17.68
N LEU A 525 -1.68 7.52 16.65
CA LEU A 525 -1.16 8.89 16.59
C LEU A 525 -2.26 9.96 16.53
N ALA A 526 -3.45 9.58 16.10
CA ALA A 526 -4.59 10.47 16.07
C ALA A 526 -5.06 10.80 17.49
N THR A 527 -5.40 12.06 17.70
CA THR A 527 -6.15 12.53 18.85
C THR A 527 -7.59 12.85 18.43
N GLU A 528 -8.46 13.17 19.38
CA GLU A 528 -9.86 13.54 19.14
C GLU A 528 -10.00 14.56 17.99
N ASP A 529 -9.25 15.67 18.05
CA ASP A 529 -9.30 16.76 17.07
C ASP A 529 -8.70 16.43 15.69
N SER A 530 -7.87 15.39 15.58
CA SER A 530 -7.11 15.08 14.35
C SER A 530 -7.48 13.74 13.73
N THR A 531 -8.59 13.15 14.17
CA THR A 531 -9.00 11.82 13.74
C THR A 531 -9.24 11.79 12.22
N PRO A 532 -8.58 10.91 11.43
CA PRO A 532 -8.93 10.69 10.03
C PRO A 532 -10.07 9.67 9.88
N MET A 533 -10.78 9.69 8.75
CA MET A 533 -11.89 8.78 8.42
C MET A 533 -11.60 7.31 8.66
N ALA A 534 -10.38 6.83 8.39
CA ALA A 534 -10.06 5.43 8.60
C ALA A 534 -10.12 5.03 10.09
N VAL A 535 -9.66 5.90 10.99
CA VAL A 535 -9.76 5.72 12.45
C VAL A 535 -11.19 5.96 12.92
N ALA A 536 -11.85 7.01 12.42
CA ALA A 536 -13.25 7.25 12.76
C ALA A 536 -14.13 6.07 12.37
N LEU A 537 -13.89 5.42 11.23
CA LEU A 537 -14.62 4.23 10.81
C LEU A 537 -14.39 3.06 11.78
N TYR A 538 -13.19 2.94 12.35
CA TYR A 538 -12.90 1.96 13.40
C TYR A 538 -13.66 2.28 14.69
N VAL A 539 -13.57 3.50 15.21
CA VAL A 539 -14.27 3.94 16.42
C VAL A 539 -15.79 3.82 16.27
N ILE A 540 -16.34 4.24 15.12
CA ILE A 540 -17.77 4.09 14.79
C ILE A 540 -18.14 2.61 14.72
N SER A 541 -17.26 1.73 14.21
CA SER A 541 -17.54 0.28 14.17
C SER A 541 -17.63 -0.38 15.54
N GLU A 542 -16.99 0.19 16.56
CA GLU A 542 -17.05 -0.30 17.93
C GLU A 542 -18.24 0.27 18.73
N ASN A 543 -18.63 1.51 18.42
CA ASN A 543 -19.59 2.25 19.25
C ASN A 543 -21.00 2.38 18.62
N GLU A 544 -21.13 2.18 17.30
CA GLU A 544 -22.37 2.42 16.57
C GLU A 544 -22.94 1.18 15.89
N ALA A 545 -24.23 1.24 15.54
CA ALA A 545 -24.90 0.18 14.80
C ALA A 545 -24.33 0.05 13.38
N LEU A 546 -24.28 -1.19 12.86
CA LEU A 546 -23.73 -1.51 11.53
C LEU A 546 -24.36 -0.68 10.39
N GLY A 547 -25.59 -0.18 10.52
CA GLY A 547 -26.19 0.73 9.55
C GLY A 547 -25.43 2.07 9.44
N VAL A 548 -25.09 2.67 10.58
CA VAL A 548 -24.27 3.90 10.68
C VAL A 548 -22.86 3.66 10.16
N VAL A 549 -22.23 2.56 10.60
CA VAL A 549 -20.90 2.14 10.12
C VAL A 549 -20.88 1.98 8.60
N SER A 550 -21.92 1.36 8.04
CA SER A 550 -22.02 1.11 6.60
C SER A 550 -22.25 2.39 5.80
N ALA A 551 -23.04 3.34 6.30
CA ALA A 551 -23.20 4.65 5.70
C ALA A 551 -21.85 5.39 5.63
N PHE A 552 -21.10 5.44 6.74
CA PHE A 552 -19.80 6.09 6.77
C PHE A 552 -18.76 5.41 5.87
N ALA A 553 -18.74 4.08 5.82
CA ALA A 553 -17.90 3.31 4.90
C ALA A 553 -18.19 3.64 3.43
N LEU A 554 -19.47 3.79 3.06
CA LEU A 554 -19.87 4.19 1.70
C LEU A 554 -19.49 5.64 1.39
N VAL A 555 -19.57 6.56 2.36
CA VAL A 555 -19.05 7.93 2.19
C VAL A 555 -17.55 7.90 1.89
N GLN A 556 -16.77 7.11 2.62
CA GLN A 556 -15.34 6.96 2.36
C GLN A 556 -15.08 6.38 0.95
N ALA A 557 -15.82 5.33 0.55
CA ALA A 557 -15.71 4.76 -0.78
C ALA A 557 -16.09 5.77 -1.89
N PHE A 558 -17.13 6.57 -1.65
CA PHE A 558 -17.57 7.63 -2.56
C PHE A 558 -16.52 8.72 -2.72
N ILE A 559 -15.91 9.20 -1.63
CA ILE A 559 -14.81 10.18 -1.67
C ILE A 559 -13.64 9.65 -2.50
N LEU A 560 -13.26 8.38 -2.31
CA LEU A 560 -12.19 7.74 -3.07
C LEU A 560 -12.52 7.63 -4.56
N LEU A 561 -13.77 7.29 -4.89
CA LEU A 561 -14.25 7.22 -6.28
C LEU A 561 -14.22 8.60 -6.94
N VAL A 562 -14.82 9.62 -6.30
CA VAL A 562 -14.87 11.00 -6.81
C VAL A 562 -13.46 11.56 -6.97
N GLY A 563 -12.59 11.39 -5.96
CA GLY A 563 -11.20 11.80 -6.03
C GLY A 563 -10.47 11.13 -7.21
N THR A 564 -10.67 9.82 -7.40
CA THR A 564 -10.07 9.08 -8.52
C THR A 564 -10.54 9.60 -9.88
N ILE A 565 -11.84 9.85 -10.05
CA ILE A 565 -12.40 10.40 -11.29
C ILE A 565 -11.85 11.81 -11.56
N LEU A 566 -11.83 12.66 -10.52
CA LEU A 566 -11.32 14.03 -10.61
C LEU A 566 -9.85 14.05 -11.03
N PHE A 567 -8.99 13.27 -10.37
CA PHE A 567 -7.57 13.18 -10.71
C PHE A 567 -7.32 12.63 -12.10
N ARG A 568 -8.10 11.63 -12.55
CA ARG A 568 -7.98 11.07 -13.91
C ARG A 568 -8.33 12.12 -14.97
N ARG A 569 -9.41 12.89 -14.77
CA ARG A 569 -9.82 13.97 -15.67
C ARG A 569 -8.79 15.10 -15.71
N LEU A 570 -8.32 15.57 -14.55
CA LEU A 570 -7.32 16.64 -14.46
C LEU A 570 -5.95 16.25 -15.03
N GLY A 571 -5.60 14.97 -14.93
CA GLY A 571 -4.34 14.43 -15.44
C GLY A 571 -4.30 14.14 -16.94
N ASN A 572 -5.43 14.27 -17.68
CA ASN A 572 -5.56 13.84 -19.08
C ASN A 572 -5.06 12.39 -19.33
N ILE A 573 -5.13 11.52 -18.31
CA ILE A 573 -4.57 10.16 -18.36
C ILE A 573 -5.32 9.30 -19.40
N GLU A 574 -6.57 9.64 -19.71
CA GLU A 574 -7.37 8.99 -20.77
C GLU A 574 -6.74 9.07 -22.17
N LYS A 575 -5.86 10.06 -22.44
CA LYS A 575 -5.17 10.19 -23.74
C LYS A 575 -3.86 9.38 -23.83
N LEU A 576 -3.44 8.73 -22.74
CA LEU A 576 -2.20 7.96 -22.66
C LEU A 576 -2.41 6.44 -22.73
N SER A 577 -3.66 5.97 -22.65
CA SER A 577 -4.00 4.58 -22.97
C SER A 577 -4.33 4.45 -24.47
N VAL A 578 -3.30 4.24 -25.28
CA VAL A 578 -3.38 3.68 -26.63
C VAL A 578 -2.61 2.37 -26.66
#